data_AF-A0AAF0V8I5-F1
#
_entry.id   AF-A0AAF0V8I5-F1
#
_cell.length_a   1.000
_cell.length_b   1.000
_cell.length_c   1.000
_cell.angle_alpha   90.00
_cell.angle_beta   90.00
_cell.angle_gamma   90.00
#
_symmetry.space_group_name_H-M   'P 1'
#
loop_
_entity.id
_entity.type
_entity.pdbx_description
1 polymer ?
#
loop_
_entity_poly.entity_id
_entity_poly.type
_entity_poly.pdbx_seq_one_letter_code
_entity_poly.pdbx_strand_id
1 'polypeptide(L)'
;MLEDFPHQWKSLGFTHIHCGAVRVALTYHVRKGQPIVVHISLHDTRHYEYQYLILGTSEITLNVGTVFVTIFPNFNMSLQDLYVTKGMKIQVHILGAPQARDSIQATPHY
;
A
#
# COMPACT_ATOMS: atom_id res chain seq x y z
N MET A 1 -20.86 -1.33 -7.49
CA MET A 1 -21.28 -1.95 -6.21
C MET A 1 -20.02 -2.44 -5.53
N LEU A 2 -19.40 -1.64 -4.67
CA LEU A 2 -18.11 -1.98 -4.04
C LEU A 2 -17.87 -1.17 -2.74
N GLU A 3 -18.90 -0.87 -1.95
CA GLU A 3 -18.75 -0.08 -0.70
C GLU A 3 -18.98 -0.91 0.58
N ASP A 4 -19.34 -2.20 0.48
CA ASP A 4 -19.84 -2.97 1.64
C ASP A 4 -19.08 -4.27 1.94
N PHE A 5 -17.86 -4.44 1.43
CA PHE A 5 -17.08 -5.68 1.64
C PHE A 5 -17.01 -6.08 3.14
N PRO A 6 -16.65 -5.21 4.11
CA PRO A 6 -16.62 -5.62 5.51
C PRO A 6 -17.97 -6.05 6.06
N HIS A 7 -19.06 -5.43 5.61
CA HIS A 7 -20.43 -5.76 6.04
C HIS A 7 -20.87 -7.13 5.50
N GLN A 8 -20.51 -7.45 4.26
CA GLN A 8 -20.80 -8.74 3.65
C GLN A 8 -20.09 -9.89 4.37
N TRP A 9 -18.80 -9.77 4.72
CA TRP A 9 -18.11 -10.85 5.44
C TRP A 9 -18.62 -11.01 6.87
N LYS A 10 -19.01 -9.92 7.53
CA LYS A 10 -19.67 -9.98 8.84
C LYS A 10 -20.99 -10.75 8.78
N SER A 11 -21.82 -10.53 7.77
CA SER A 11 -23.11 -11.23 7.64
C SER A 11 -22.94 -12.73 7.39
N LEU A 12 -21.81 -13.14 6.81
CA LEU A 12 -21.41 -14.54 6.65
C LEU A 12 -20.74 -15.15 7.89
N GLY A 13 -20.59 -14.41 8.99
CA GLY A 13 -20.05 -14.90 10.26
C GLY A 13 -18.53 -14.80 10.39
N PHE A 14 -17.83 -14.17 9.46
CA PHE A 14 -16.39 -13.95 9.58
C PHE A 14 -16.09 -12.85 10.60
N THR A 15 -14.97 -12.99 11.30
CA THR A 15 -14.53 -12.05 12.35
C THR A 15 -13.26 -11.30 11.99
N HIS A 16 -12.45 -11.81 11.07
CA HIS A 16 -11.15 -11.24 10.70
C HIS A 16 -10.87 -11.37 9.20
N ILE A 17 -10.01 -10.49 8.69
CA ILE A 17 -9.40 -10.55 7.36
C ILE A 17 -7.92 -10.85 7.54
N HIS A 18 -7.40 -11.82 6.80
CA HIS A 18 -5.97 -12.06 6.69
C HIS A 18 -5.37 -11.23 5.54
N CYS A 19 -4.44 -10.35 5.86
CA CYS A 19 -3.65 -9.62 4.87
C CYS A 19 -2.33 -10.38 4.64
N GLY A 20 -2.35 -11.31 3.69
CA GLY A 20 -1.16 -12.11 3.34
C GLY A 20 -0.18 -11.38 2.43
N ALA A 21 -0.69 -10.61 1.46
CA ALA A 21 0.16 -9.88 0.52
C ALA A 21 -0.52 -8.59 0.03
N VAL A 22 0.29 -7.57 -0.19
CA VAL A 22 -0.08 -6.35 -0.92
C VAL A 22 0.82 -6.26 -2.15
N ARG A 23 0.21 -6.21 -3.33
CA ARG A 23 0.94 -6.09 -4.61
C ARG A 23 0.69 -4.72 -5.23
N VAL A 24 1.77 -4.00 -5.49
CA VAL A 24 1.75 -2.64 -6.04
C VAL A 24 2.33 -2.69 -7.45
N ALA A 25 1.60 -2.14 -8.41
CA ALA A 25 2.09 -1.93 -9.77
C ALA A 25 2.54 -0.47 -9.91
N LEU A 26 3.79 -0.25 -10.31
CA LEU A 26 4.34 1.07 -10.57
C LEU A 26 4.75 1.17 -12.02
N THR A 27 4.12 2.09 -12.75
CA THR A 27 4.43 2.35 -14.15
C THR A 27 5.26 3.61 -14.28
N TYR A 28 6.41 3.48 -14.92
CA TYR A 28 7.33 4.57 -15.15
C TYR A 28 6.99 5.32 -16.45
N HIS A 29 6.67 6.62 -16.33
CA HIS A 29 6.29 7.50 -17.44
C HIS A 29 7.29 8.64 -17.71
N VAL A 30 8.51 8.57 -17.16
CA VAL A 30 9.52 9.62 -17.32
C VAL A 30 10.36 9.36 -18.58
N ARG A 31 11.20 10.32 -18.99
CA ARG A 31 12.02 10.25 -20.21
C ARG A 31 12.82 8.93 -20.28
N LYS A 32 12.70 8.26 -21.43
CA LYS A 32 13.48 7.05 -21.75
C LYS A 32 14.97 7.30 -21.49
N GLY A 33 15.60 6.40 -20.72
CA GLY A 33 17.03 6.45 -20.40
C GLY A 33 17.38 7.12 -19.07
N GLN A 34 16.41 7.65 -18.31
CA GLN A 34 16.65 8.23 -16.99
C GLN A 34 16.16 7.30 -15.86
N PRO A 35 17.00 6.42 -15.30
CA PRO A 35 16.60 5.61 -14.15
C PRO A 35 16.16 6.52 -12.99
N ILE A 36 15.06 6.17 -12.31
CA ILE A 36 14.67 6.77 -11.03
C ILE A 36 14.64 5.70 -9.96
N VAL A 37 15.10 6.04 -8.76
CA VAL A 37 14.96 5.15 -7.61
C VAL A 37 13.67 5.51 -6.88
N VAL A 38 12.87 4.51 -6.54
CA VAL A 38 11.61 4.65 -5.82
C VAL A 38 11.66 3.82 -4.57
N HIS A 39 11.40 4.47 -3.44
CA HIS A 39 11.17 3.81 -2.16
C HIS A 39 9.66 3.67 -1.94
N ILE A 40 9.21 2.45 -1.67
CA ILE A 40 7.82 2.13 -1.40
C ILE A 40 7.74 1.66 0.05
N SER A 41 6.72 2.10 0.76
CA SER A 41 6.42 1.62 2.11
C SER A 41 4.92 1.36 2.26
N LEU A 42 4.59 0.26 2.91
CA LEU A 42 3.24 -0.08 3.34
C LEU A 42 3.07 0.35 4.79
N HIS A 43 2.08 1.20 5.04
CA HIS A 43 1.81 1.77 6.35
C HIS A 43 0.50 1.27 6.94
N ASP A 44 0.48 1.09 8.25
CA ASP A 44 -0.72 0.95 9.06
C ASP A 44 -0.95 2.24 9.87
N THR A 45 -1.78 3.13 9.34
CA THR A 45 -2.07 4.44 9.92
C THR A 45 -2.95 4.38 11.17
N ARG A 46 -3.34 3.18 11.64
CA ARG A 46 -4.00 3.02 12.94
C ARG A 46 -3.00 3.13 14.10
N HIS A 47 -1.72 2.88 13.83
CA HIS A 47 -0.66 2.93 14.82
C HIS A 47 0.14 4.23 14.70
N TYR A 48 0.46 4.85 15.83
CA TYR A 48 1.29 6.07 15.89
C TYR A 48 2.77 5.75 16.11
N GLU A 49 3.07 4.57 16.62
CA GLU A 49 4.45 4.13 16.86
C GLU A 49 5.07 3.59 15.57
N TYR A 50 6.25 4.09 15.24
CA TYR A 50 6.96 3.76 13.99
C TYR A 50 7.10 2.26 13.73
N GLN A 51 7.36 1.47 14.77
CA GLN A 51 7.55 0.02 14.70
C GLN A 51 6.30 -0.76 14.26
N TYR A 52 5.11 -0.19 14.45
CA TYR A 52 3.82 -0.76 14.05
C TYR A 52 3.21 -0.02 12.86
N LEU A 53 3.72 1.18 12.55
CA LEU A 53 3.30 1.99 11.42
C LEU A 53 3.80 1.41 10.09
N ILE A 54 5.01 0.84 10.00
CA ILE A 54 5.57 0.34 8.73
C ILE A 54 5.49 -1.18 8.68
N LEU A 55 4.64 -1.70 7.80
CA LEU A 55 4.42 -3.13 7.59
C LEU A 55 5.39 -3.76 6.57
N GLY A 56 6.10 -2.93 5.81
CA GLY A 56 7.14 -3.38 4.89
C GLY A 56 7.58 -2.28 3.94
N THR A 57 8.79 -2.42 3.42
CA THR A 57 9.38 -1.47 2.48
C THR A 57 10.07 -2.19 1.33
N SER A 58 10.24 -1.50 0.21
CA SER A 58 11.02 -1.97 -0.92
C SER A 58 11.60 -0.75 -1.64
N GLU A 59 12.86 -0.87 -2.05
CA GLU A 59 13.48 0.09 -2.96
C GLU A 59 13.60 -0.56 -4.34
N ILE A 60 13.20 0.17 -5.38
CA ILE A 60 13.28 -0.30 -6.76
C ILE A 60 13.82 0.78 -7.67
N THR A 61 14.56 0.38 -8.70
CA THR A 61 14.95 1.28 -9.80
C THR A 61 13.96 1.12 -10.94
N LEU A 62 13.30 2.20 -11.33
CA LEU A 62 12.40 2.26 -12.47
C LEU A 62 13.13 2.83 -13.69
N ASN A 63 13.25 2.02 -14.75
CA ASN A 63 13.98 2.38 -15.97
C ASN A 63 13.09 2.42 -17.21
N VAL A 64 12.14 1.47 -17.33
CA VAL A 64 11.12 1.41 -18.37
C VAL A 64 10.04 0.39 -17.98
N GLY A 65 8.78 0.69 -18.30
CA GLY A 65 7.65 -0.23 -18.11
C GLY A 65 7.07 -0.23 -16.70
N THR A 66 6.34 -1.30 -16.39
CA THR A 66 5.68 -1.50 -15.10
C THR A 66 6.46 -2.49 -14.26
N VAL A 67 6.78 -2.12 -13.02
CA VAL A 67 7.36 -3.02 -12.02
C VAL A 67 6.28 -3.39 -11.01
N PHE A 68 6.26 -4.65 -10.61
CA PHE A 68 5.41 -5.13 -9.54
C PHE A 68 6.23 -5.34 -8.28
N VAL A 69 5.81 -4.74 -7.18
CA VAL A 69 6.37 -4.96 -5.85
C VAL A 69 5.35 -5.69 -5.00
N THR A 70 5.78 -6.75 -4.31
CA THR A 70 4.93 -7.50 -3.39
C THR A 70 5.49 -7.36 -1.98
N ILE A 71 4.65 -6.91 -1.06
CA ILE A 71 4.95 -6.80 0.36
C ILE A 71 4.10 -7.85 1.07
N PHE A 72 4.70 -8.62 1.98
CA PHE A 72 4.04 -9.72 2.70
C PHE A 72 3.90 -9.37 4.19
N PRO A 73 2.89 -8.55 4.56
CA PRO A 73 2.75 -8.12 5.95
C PRO A 73 2.25 -9.24 6.87
N ASN A 74 1.56 -10.25 6.33
CA ASN A 74 1.17 -11.51 7.00
C ASN A 74 0.50 -11.31 8.38
N PHE A 75 -0.50 -10.44 8.47
CA PHE A 75 -1.21 -10.17 9.71
C PHE A 75 -2.73 -10.26 9.54
N ASN A 76 -3.45 -10.32 10.66
CA ASN A 76 -4.90 -10.38 10.68
C ASN A 76 -5.48 -9.05 11.18
N MET A 77 -6.57 -8.60 10.57
CA MET A 77 -7.34 -7.45 10.99
C MET A 77 -8.73 -7.88 11.43
N SER A 78 -9.19 -7.35 12.56
CA SER A 78 -10.58 -7.55 12.98
C SER A 78 -11.53 -6.85 12.01
N LEU A 79 -12.58 -7.55 11.59
CA LEU A 79 -13.67 -6.93 10.84
C LEU A 79 -14.42 -5.89 11.68
N GLN A 80 -14.36 -5.97 13.01
CA GLN A 80 -14.97 -4.96 13.89
C GLN A 80 -14.23 -3.63 13.88
N ASP A 81 -12.99 -3.59 13.37
CA ASP A 81 -12.23 -2.36 13.23
C ASP A 81 -12.88 -1.44 12.18
N LEU A 82 -13.27 -0.24 12.62
CA LEU A 82 -13.88 0.79 11.76
C LEU A 82 -12.91 1.32 10.69
N TYR A 83 -11.60 1.11 10.87
CA TYR A 83 -10.55 1.53 9.96
C TYR A 83 -10.00 0.40 9.09
N VAL A 84 -10.59 -0.81 9.10
CA VAL A 84 -10.09 -1.96 8.33
C VAL A 84 -9.91 -1.68 6.83
N THR A 85 -10.66 -0.71 6.30
CA THR A 85 -10.63 -0.30 4.89
C THR A 85 -9.76 0.94 4.60
N LYS A 86 -9.32 1.64 5.65
CA LYS A 86 -8.63 2.94 5.54
C LYS A 86 -7.27 2.98 6.25
N GLY A 87 -7.01 2.00 7.12
CA GLY A 87 -5.81 1.93 7.95
C GLY A 87 -4.56 1.62 7.14
N MET A 88 -4.69 0.88 6.03
CA MET A 88 -3.55 0.54 5.19
C MET A 88 -3.34 1.61 4.12
N LYS A 89 -2.11 2.11 4.02
CA LYS A 89 -1.73 3.09 2.99
C LYS A 89 -0.41 2.74 2.34
N ILE A 90 -0.30 2.97 1.04
CA ILE A 90 0.97 2.85 0.31
C ILE A 90 1.55 4.25 0.16
N GLN A 91 2.79 4.42 0.60
CA GLN A 91 3.57 5.63 0.37
C GLN A 91 4.66 5.34 -0.65
N VAL A 92 4.74 6.20 -1.66
CA VAL A 92 5.73 6.14 -2.74
C VAL A 92 6.59 7.40 -2.68
N HIS A 93 7.89 7.23 -2.55
CA HIS A 93 8.86 8.31 -2.50
C HIS A 93 9.87 8.14 -3.64
N ILE A 94 10.03 9.19 -4.45
CA ILE A 94 10.96 9.19 -5.59
C ILE A 94 12.25 9.86 -5.14
N LEU A 95 13.37 9.15 -5.25
CA LEU A 95 14.69 9.66 -4.91
C LEU A 95 15.33 10.33 -6.13
N GLY A 96 15.99 11.47 -5.92
CA GLY A 96 16.77 12.16 -6.97
C GLY A 96 15.96 13.00 -7.96
N ALA A 97 14.65 13.17 -7.76
CA ALA A 97 13.81 14.11 -8.50
C ALA A 97 12.95 14.93 -7.53
N PRO A 98 12.72 16.24 -7.78
CA PRO A 98 11.77 17.02 -6.99
C PRO A 98 10.40 16.36 -7.04
N GLN A 99 9.89 15.96 -5.88
CA GLN A 99 8.53 15.45 -5.78
C GLN A 99 7.56 16.64 -5.94
N ALA A 100 6.59 16.54 -6.85
CA ALA A 100 5.50 17.51 -6.89
C ALA A 100 4.81 17.53 -5.52
N ARG A 101 4.32 18.70 -5.08
CA ARG A 101 3.70 18.86 -3.75
C ARG A 101 2.53 17.89 -3.49
N ASP A 102 1.97 17.31 -4.54
CA ASP A 102 0.88 16.35 -4.52
C ASP A 102 1.41 14.90 -4.53
N SER A 103 2.35 14.56 -3.65
CA SER A 103 2.78 13.17 -3.46
C SER A 103 1.56 12.28 -3.23
N ILE A 104 1.23 11.44 -4.21
CA ILE A 104 0.01 10.63 -4.19
C ILE A 104 0.18 9.52 -3.16
N GLN A 105 -0.49 9.65 -2.03
CA GLN A 105 -0.72 8.55 -1.11
C GLN A 105 -1.89 7.74 -1.66
N ALA A 106 -1.64 6.48 -2.02
CA ALA A 106 -2.67 5.60 -2.55
C ALA A 106 -3.21 4.71 -1.43
N THR A 107 -4.52 4.71 -1.25
CA THR A 107 -5.21 3.71 -0.43
C THR A 107 -5.41 2.46 -1.29
N PRO A 108 -4.97 1.27 -0.84
CA PRO A 108 -5.30 0.03 -1.54
C PRO A 108 -6.83 -0.13 -1.59
N HIS A 109 -7.37 -0.29 -2.79
CA HIS A 109 -8.76 -0.71 -2.99
C HIS A 109 -8.78 -2.24 -3.15
N TYR A 110 -9.64 -2.91 -2.38
CA TYR A 110 -9.84 -4.36 -2.38
C TYR A 110 -11.03 -4.76 -3.27
#